data_AF-A0A8J6QFC2-F1
#
_entry.id   AF-A0A8J6QFC2-F1
#
_cell.length_a   1.000
_cell.length_b   1.000
_cell.length_c   1.000
_cell.angle_alpha   90.00
_cell.angle_beta   90.00
_cell.angle_gamma   90.00
#
_symmetry.space_group_name_H-M   'P 1'
#
loop_
_entity.id
_entity.type
_entity.pdbx_description
1 polymer ?
#
loop_
_entity_poly.entity_id
_entity_poly.type
_entity_poly.pdbx_seq_one_letter_code
_entity_poly.pdbx_strand_id
1 'polypeptide(L)'
;MKRLVSWLMSGVLLASLLFGLVMAPAAQAADLSNVADEKIAERGDKVDLNNCSVRRFQAFPGMYPTLAGKIVLGGPYNTVDDLFNLDLTDRQKELVEKYKSNFTVTPASIALNEGFDRINDGQYR
;
A
#
# COMPACT_ATOMS: atom_id res chain seq x y z
N MET A 1 4.26 -52.80 39.35
CA MET A 1 3.82 -52.35 38.01
C MET A 1 3.17 -50.96 38.01
N LYS A 2 2.18 -50.66 38.88
CA LYS A 2 1.49 -49.34 38.89
C LYS A 2 2.40 -48.12 39.09
N ARG A 3 3.43 -48.23 39.95
CA ARG A 3 4.41 -47.15 40.21
C ARG A 3 5.32 -46.84 39.01
N LEU A 4 5.75 -47.87 38.29
CA LEU A 4 6.60 -47.73 37.09
C LEU A 4 5.85 -47.01 35.96
N VAL A 5 4.58 -47.37 35.76
CA VAL A 5 3.70 -46.73 34.77
C VAL A 5 3.46 -45.26 35.11
N SER A 6 3.28 -44.94 36.40
CA SER A 6 3.12 -43.56 36.86
C SER A 6 4.37 -42.71 36.62
N TRP A 7 5.57 -43.26 36.80
CA TRP A 7 6.83 -42.54 36.55
C TRP A 7 7.10 -42.31 35.07
N LEU A 8 6.80 -43.31 34.22
CA LEU A 8 6.90 -43.17 32.76
C LEU A 8 5.94 -42.10 32.24
N MET A 9 4.68 -42.12 32.68
CA MET A 9 3.70 -41.10 32.29
C MET A 9 4.10 -39.71 32.74
N SER A 10 4.64 -39.57 33.97
CA SER A 10 5.12 -38.27 34.46
C SER A 10 6.31 -37.77 33.65
N GLY A 11 7.24 -38.66 33.27
CA GLY A 11 8.39 -38.32 32.44
C GLY A 11 8.01 -37.88 31.03
N VAL A 12 7.07 -38.57 30.39
CA VAL A 12 6.54 -38.19 29.06
C VAL A 12 5.84 -36.84 29.13
N LEU A 13 5.07 -36.59 30.19
CA LEU A 13 4.34 -35.33 30.36
C LEU A 13 5.28 -34.15 30.64
N LEU A 14 6.37 -34.38 31.39
CA LEU A 14 7.40 -33.37 31.62
C LEU A 14 8.21 -33.08 30.35
N ALA A 15 8.56 -34.12 29.59
CA ALA A 15 9.28 -33.98 28.32
C ALA A 15 8.45 -33.24 27.27
N SER A 16 7.15 -33.51 27.15
CA SER A 16 6.27 -32.81 26.22
C SER A 16 6.06 -31.35 26.60
N LEU A 17 5.94 -31.04 27.90
CA LEU A 17 5.90 -29.65 28.38
C LEU A 17 7.20 -28.90 28.07
N LEU A 18 8.35 -29.51 28.33
CA LEU A 18 9.65 -28.91 28.04
C LEU A 18 9.84 -28.69 26.53
N PHE A 19 9.41 -29.64 25.69
CA PHE A 19 9.47 -29.49 24.24
C PHE A 19 8.57 -28.35 23.73
N GLY A 20 7.38 -28.19 24.31
CA GLY A 20 6.48 -27.07 24.00
C GLY A 20 7.03 -25.70 24.41
N LEU A 21 7.83 -25.62 25.48
CA LEU A 21 8.48 -24.39 25.93
C LEU A 21 9.66 -23.98 25.04
N VAL A 22 10.45 -24.93 24.53
CA VAL A 22 11.60 -24.65 23.65
C VAL A 22 11.17 -24.33 22.22
N MET A 23 10.05 -24.89 21.77
CA MET A 23 9.49 -24.69 20.43
C MET A 23 8.38 -23.64 20.38
N ALA A 24 8.28 -22.77 21.38
CA ALA A 24 7.33 -21.66 21.33
C ALA A 24 7.61 -20.83 20.07
N PRO A 25 6.61 -20.64 19.18
CA PRO A 25 6.83 -19.84 17.98
C PRO A 25 7.24 -18.44 18.42
N ALA A 26 8.40 -17.99 17.94
CA ALA A 26 8.79 -16.61 18.11
C ALA A 26 7.70 -15.75 17.47
N ALA A 27 7.09 -14.86 18.26
CA ALA A 27 6.20 -13.87 17.71
C ALA A 27 7.06 -12.93 16.83
N GLN A 28 7.00 -13.09 15.50
CA GLN A 28 7.49 -12.07 14.60
C GLN A 28 6.58 -10.85 14.75
N ALA A 29 6.99 -9.90 15.60
CA ALA A 29 6.47 -8.55 15.52
C ALA A 29 6.80 -8.02 14.12
N ALA A 30 5.79 -7.52 13.41
CA ALA A 30 6.03 -6.75 12.20
C ALA A 30 6.93 -5.55 12.56
N ASP A 31 7.87 -5.22 11.69
CA ASP A 31 8.71 -4.04 11.89
C ASP A 31 7.80 -2.80 11.93
N LEU A 32 7.93 -1.98 12.97
CA LEU A 32 7.07 -0.82 13.18
C LEU A 32 7.61 0.32 12.33
N SER A 33 6.96 0.60 11.21
CA SER A 33 7.35 1.66 10.29
C SER A 33 6.20 2.64 10.01
N ASN A 34 6.56 3.85 9.61
CA ASN A 34 5.59 4.82 9.11
C ASN A 34 5.27 4.52 7.64
N VAL A 35 4.13 3.88 7.40
CA VAL A 35 3.64 3.50 6.07
C VAL A 35 3.58 4.70 5.10
N ALA A 36 3.29 5.91 5.59
CA ALA A 36 3.26 7.09 4.74
C ALA A 36 4.66 7.49 4.24
N ASP A 37 5.67 7.41 5.12
CA ASP A 37 7.06 7.71 4.76
C ASP A 37 7.61 6.67 3.78
N GLU A 38 7.29 5.39 3.99
CA GLU A 38 7.63 4.31 3.06
C GLU A 38 7.02 4.54 1.67
N LYS A 39 5.75 4.94 1.61
CA LYS A 39 5.08 5.25 0.34
C LYS A 39 5.67 6.47 -0.35
N ILE A 40 6.08 7.49 0.40
CA ILE A 40 6.79 8.64 -0.16
C ILE A 40 8.14 8.21 -0.76
N ALA A 41 8.88 7.34 -0.07
CA ALA A 41 10.12 6.78 -0.57
C ALA A 41 9.90 5.90 -1.82
N GLU A 42 8.88 5.04 -1.82
CA GLU A 42 8.56 4.12 -2.92
C GLU A 42 8.21 4.87 -4.22
N ARG A 43 7.40 5.93 -4.14
CA ARG A 43 7.05 6.73 -5.33
C ARG A 43 8.20 7.59 -5.86
N GLY A 44 9.15 7.96 -4.99
CA GLY A 44 10.20 8.93 -5.28
C GLY A 44 9.65 10.31 -5.69
N ASP A 45 10.23 10.90 -6.73
CA ASP A 45 9.85 12.24 -7.22
C ASP A 45 8.61 12.24 -8.13
N LYS A 46 7.97 11.07 -8.32
CA LYS A 46 6.84 10.92 -9.24
C LYS A 46 5.49 11.10 -8.55
N VAL A 47 4.47 11.42 -9.34
CA VAL A 47 3.09 11.34 -8.87
C VAL A 47 2.61 9.90 -8.94
N ASP A 48 2.40 9.30 -7.79
CA ASP A 48 1.75 8.00 -7.65
C ASP A 48 0.24 8.12 -7.89
N LEU A 49 -0.21 7.49 -8.98
CA LEU A 49 -1.60 7.53 -9.44
C LEU A 49 -2.58 6.88 -8.47
N ASN A 50 -2.12 6.10 -7.50
CA ASN A 50 -2.98 5.42 -6.53
C ASN A 50 -3.02 6.08 -5.15
N ASN A 51 -2.05 6.96 -4.85
CA ASN A 51 -1.84 7.45 -3.47
C ASN A 51 -1.67 8.97 -3.38
N CYS A 52 -1.38 9.66 -4.48
CA CYS A 52 -1.25 11.12 -4.45
C CYS A 52 -2.60 11.81 -4.48
N SER A 53 -2.64 12.99 -3.84
CA SER A 53 -3.76 13.92 -3.95
C SER A 53 -3.91 14.50 -5.35
N VAL A 54 -5.15 14.81 -5.72
CA VAL A 54 -5.54 15.40 -7.01
C VAL A 54 -4.80 16.70 -7.31
N ARG A 55 -4.37 17.42 -6.26
CA ARG A 55 -3.61 18.67 -6.37
C ARG A 55 -2.25 18.50 -7.03
N ARG A 56 -1.63 17.32 -6.92
CA ARG A 56 -0.32 17.07 -7.54
C ARG A 56 -0.37 17.18 -9.06
N PHE A 57 -1.55 16.97 -9.68
CA PHE A 57 -1.72 17.15 -11.11
C PHE A 57 -1.68 18.61 -11.58
N GLN A 58 -1.74 19.60 -10.68
CA GLN A 58 -1.59 21.03 -11.02
C GLN A 58 -0.19 21.35 -11.57
N ALA A 59 0.82 20.53 -11.26
CA ALA A 59 2.16 20.68 -11.80
C ALA A 59 2.25 20.40 -13.32
N PHE A 60 1.20 19.80 -13.91
CA PHE A 60 1.19 19.37 -15.30
C PHE A 60 0.12 20.13 -16.10
N PRO A 61 0.51 21.12 -16.93
CA PRO A 61 -0.43 21.94 -17.70
C PRO A 61 -1.41 21.10 -18.52
N GLY A 62 -2.71 21.34 -18.33
CA GLY A 62 -3.82 20.65 -19.00
C GLY A 62 -4.42 19.47 -18.24
N MET A 63 -3.78 18.99 -17.15
CA MET A 63 -4.28 17.84 -16.38
C MET A 63 -5.40 18.23 -15.40
N TYR A 64 -5.25 19.33 -14.67
CA TYR A 64 -6.21 19.76 -13.65
C TYR A 64 -7.25 20.75 -14.22
N PRO A 65 -8.54 20.68 -13.82
CA PRO A 65 -9.13 19.73 -12.86
C PRO A 65 -9.69 18.45 -13.51
N THR A 66 -10.07 18.49 -14.78
CA THR A 66 -10.93 17.46 -15.38
C THR A 66 -10.25 16.09 -15.52
N LEU A 67 -9.06 16.04 -16.13
CA LEU A 67 -8.33 14.78 -16.32
C LEU A 67 -7.81 14.24 -14.99
N ALA A 68 -7.31 15.11 -14.12
CA ALA A 68 -6.91 14.76 -12.75
C ALA A 68 -8.07 14.12 -11.96
N GLY A 69 -9.29 14.67 -12.06
CA GLY A 69 -10.49 14.10 -11.45
C GLY A 69 -10.82 12.71 -11.98
N LYS A 70 -10.78 12.51 -13.32
CA LYS A 70 -10.98 11.18 -13.92
C LYS A 70 -9.95 10.17 -13.41
N ILE A 71 -8.69 10.57 -13.28
CA ILE A 71 -7.61 9.72 -12.78
C ILE A 71 -7.81 9.35 -11.30
N VAL A 72 -8.16 10.31 -10.45
CA VAL A 72 -8.34 10.02 -9.02
C VAL A 72 -9.57 9.15 -8.77
N LEU A 73 -10.66 9.38 -9.49
CA LEU A 73 -11.91 8.63 -9.35
C LEU A 73 -11.91 7.28 -10.07
N GLY A 74 -11.06 7.10 -11.08
CA GLY A 74 -10.99 5.88 -11.89
C GLY A 74 -9.99 4.82 -11.41
N GLY A 75 -9.19 5.13 -10.39
CA GLY A 75 -8.25 4.17 -9.80
C GLY A 75 -8.90 3.20 -8.80
N PRO A 76 -8.12 2.29 -8.19
CA PRO A 76 -6.68 2.15 -8.35
C PRO A 76 -6.27 1.49 -9.68
N TYR A 77 -5.02 1.70 -10.08
CA TYR A 77 -4.40 1.18 -11.29
C TYR A 77 -3.35 0.13 -10.95
N ASN A 78 -3.05 -0.77 -11.89
CA ASN A 78 -1.93 -1.71 -11.82
C ASN A 78 -0.70 -1.15 -12.53
N THR A 79 -0.91 -0.43 -13.63
CA THR A 79 0.15 0.21 -14.42
C THR A 79 -0.24 1.63 -14.81
N VAL A 80 0.74 2.45 -15.18
CA VAL A 80 0.45 3.80 -15.71
C VAL A 80 -0.35 3.74 -17.02
N ASP A 81 -0.22 2.66 -17.79
CA ASP A 81 -0.96 2.48 -19.05
C ASP A 81 -2.45 2.24 -18.85
N ASP A 82 -2.87 1.83 -17.65
CA ASP A 82 -4.29 1.64 -17.34
C ASP A 82 -5.09 2.96 -17.44
N LEU A 83 -4.40 4.12 -17.44
CA LEU A 83 -5.03 5.43 -17.70
C LEU A 83 -5.72 5.49 -19.06
N PHE A 84 -5.25 4.76 -20.07
CA PHE A 84 -5.89 4.73 -21.40
C PHE A 84 -7.20 3.94 -21.43
N ASN A 85 -7.53 3.20 -20.37
CA ASN A 85 -8.83 2.54 -20.22
C ASN A 85 -9.93 3.49 -19.72
N LEU A 86 -9.57 4.70 -19.29
CA LEU A 86 -10.53 5.72 -18.91
C LEU A 86 -11.23 6.27 -20.16
N ASP A 87 -12.44 6.82 -19.98
CA ASP A 87 -13.10 7.61 -21.01
C ASP A 87 -12.32 8.92 -21.22
N LEU A 88 -11.40 8.93 -22.19
CA LEU A 88 -10.53 10.05 -22.52
C LEU A 88 -10.78 10.58 -23.92
N THR A 89 -10.82 11.91 -24.05
CA THR A 89 -10.73 12.54 -25.38
C THR A 89 -9.33 12.33 -25.97
N ASP A 90 -9.17 12.47 -27.29
CA ASP A 90 -7.86 12.32 -27.92
C ASP A 90 -6.84 13.31 -27.37
N ARG A 91 -7.28 14.55 -27.09
CA ARG A 91 -6.44 15.53 -26.41
C ARG A 91 -6.02 15.10 -25.00
N GLN A 92 -6.88 14.39 -24.25
CA GLN A 92 -6.54 13.86 -22.94
C GLN A 92 -5.52 12.72 -23.05
N LYS A 93 -5.63 11.85 -24.06
CA LYS A 93 -4.64 10.79 -24.33
C LYS A 93 -3.26 11.38 -24.63
N GLU A 94 -3.18 12.41 -25.46
CA GLU A 94 -1.91 13.12 -25.73
C GLU A 94 -1.28 13.70 -24.45
N LEU A 95 -2.09 14.23 -23.53
CA LEU A 95 -1.60 14.74 -22.25
C LEU A 95 -1.09 13.60 -21.35
N VAL A 96 -1.79 12.46 -21.31
CA VAL A 96 -1.33 11.27 -20.59
C VAL A 96 0.02 10.80 -21.15
N GLU A 97 0.15 10.67 -22.47
CA GLU A 97 1.43 10.31 -23.11
C GLU A 97 2.53 11.30 -22.78
N LYS A 98 2.27 12.61 -22.92
CA LYS A 98 3.23 13.68 -22.66
C LYS A 98 3.81 13.62 -21.24
N TYR A 99 2.98 13.33 -20.24
CA TYR A 99 3.41 13.35 -18.84
C TYR A 99 3.65 11.97 -18.24
N LYS A 100 3.46 10.88 -19.00
CA LYS A 100 3.54 9.49 -18.54
C LYS A 100 4.78 9.17 -17.69
N SER A 101 5.94 9.71 -18.06
CA SER A 101 7.20 9.48 -17.35
C SER A 101 7.24 10.04 -15.92
N ASN A 102 6.39 11.01 -15.61
CA ASN A 102 6.26 11.65 -14.29
C ASN A 102 5.34 10.87 -13.34
N PHE A 103 4.72 9.80 -13.83
CA PHE A 103 3.78 8.99 -13.07
C PHE A 103 4.38 7.66 -12.68
N THR A 104 3.89 7.14 -11.56
CA THR A 104 4.16 5.80 -11.08
C THR A 104 2.89 5.21 -10.51
N VAL A 105 2.91 3.91 -10.24
CA VAL A 105 1.82 3.19 -9.59
C VAL A 105 2.43 2.35 -8.49
N THR A 106 1.98 2.56 -7.25
CA THR A 106 2.27 1.64 -6.15
C THR A 106 0.95 1.09 -5.58
N PRO A 107 0.98 0.02 -4.77
CA PRO A 107 -0.22 -0.46 -4.10
C PRO A 107 -0.93 0.67 -3.34
N ALA A 108 -2.25 0.74 -3.47
CA ALA A 108 -3.05 1.71 -2.75
C ALA A 108 -2.89 1.52 -1.24
N SER A 109 -2.69 2.62 -0.52
CA SER A 109 -2.46 2.63 0.92
C SER A 109 -3.63 3.28 1.65
N ILE A 110 -4.19 2.59 2.63
CA ILE A 110 -5.23 3.11 3.52
C ILE A 110 -4.76 4.40 4.19
N ALA A 111 -3.47 4.49 4.56
CA ALA A 111 -2.88 5.65 5.22
C ALA A 111 -2.90 6.94 4.39
N LEU A 112 -3.12 6.86 3.07
CA LEU A 112 -3.10 8.00 2.15
C LEU A 112 -4.44 8.21 1.41
N ASN A 113 -5.38 7.27 1.54
CA ASN A 113 -6.57 7.20 0.70
C ASN A 113 -7.89 7.35 1.47
N GLU A 114 -7.92 6.95 2.75
CA GLU A 114 -9.11 7.11 3.58
C GLU A 114 -9.43 8.60 3.81
N GLY A 115 -10.65 8.89 4.25
CA GLY A 115 -11.05 10.27 4.56
C GLY A 115 -11.18 11.21 3.35
N PHE A 116 -11.13 10.67 2.12
CA PHE A 116 -11.03 11.44 0.88
C PHE A 116 -9.75 12.29 0.78
N ASP A 117 -8.66 11.83 1.40
CA ASP A 117 -7.36 12.53 1.39
C ASP A 117 -6.80 12.71 -0.03
N ARG A 118 -7.17 11.82 -0.97
CA ARG A 118 -6.86 12.00 -2.39
C ARG A 118 -7.54 13.22 -3.02
N ILE A 119 -8.69 13.65 -2.50
CA ILE A 119 -9.42 14.85 -2.96
C ILE A 119 -8.92 16.08 -2.20
N ASN A 120 -8.72 15.96 -0.89
CA ASN A 120 -8.26 17.02 -0.01
C ASN A 120 -7.32 16.48 1.06
N ASP A 121 -6.01 16.64 0.84
CA ASP A 121 -4.94 16.18 1.74
C ASP A 121 -4.62 17.18 2.87
N GLY A 122 -5.48 18.19 3.09
CA GLY A 122 -5.27 19.19 4.14
C GLY A 122 -4.12 20.17 3.87
N GLN A 123 -3.44 20.09 2.71
CA GLN A 123 -2.29 20.94 2.40
C GLN A 123 -2.70 22.17 1.59
N TYR A 124 -2.58 23.34 2.22
CA TYR A 124 -2.90 24.66 1.65
C TYR A 124 -1.70 25.61 1.79
N ARG A 125 -1.79 26.80 1.20
CA ARG A 125 -0.81 27.89 1.36
C ARG A 125 -1.29 28.88 2.41
#